data_AF-A0AB34J6V9-F1
#
_entry.id   AF-A0AB34J6V9-F1
#
_cell.length_a   1.000
_cell.length_b   1.000
_cell.length_c   1.000
_cell.angle_alpha   90.00
_cell.angle_beta   90.00
_cell.angle_gamma   90.00
#
_symmetry.space_group_name_H-M   'P 1'
#
loop_
_entity.id
_entity.type
_entity.pdbx_description
1 polymer ?
#
loop_
_entity_poly.entity_id
_entity_poly.type
_entity_poly.pdbx_seq_one_letter_code
_entity_poly.pdbx_strand_id
1 'polypeptide(L)'
;MVNLEKARANARKLGVTVRPSTVKGKKLDVFKGDRKVASIGAKGYEDYTTHNDDERKRRYKQRHEKYRHNKGTPSYYADKILWT
;
A
#
# COMPACT_ATOMS: atom_id res chain seq x y z
N MET A 1 3.50 -10.83 -6.29
CA MET A 1 3.48 -9.78 -7.36
C MET A 1 2.42 -8.73 -7.02
N VAL A 2 2.65 -7.42 -7.21
CA VAL A 2 1.60 -6.39 -6.94
C VAL A 2 0.75 -6.18 -8.19
N ASN A 3 -0.57 -6.12 -8.04
CA ASN A 3 -1.45 -5.63 -9.10
C ASN A 3 -1.33 -4.09 -9.18
N LEU A 4 -0.49 -3.61 -10.10
CA LEU A 4 -0.14 -2.19 -10.21
C LEU A 4 -1.30 -1.32 -10.68
N GLU A 5 -2.20 -1.86 -11.49
CA GLU A 5 -3.39 -1.15 -11.97
C GLU A 5 -4.34 -0.83 -10.80
N LYS A 6 -4.69 -1.85 -10.01
CA LYS A 6 -5.52 -1.67 -8.81
C LYS A 6 -4.87 -0.73 -7.80
N ALA A 7 -3.56 -0.85 -7.58
CA ALA A 7 -2.82 0.04 -6.70
C ALA A 7 -2.86 1.51 -7.18
N ARG A 8 -2.71 1.75 -8.49
CA ARG A 8 -2.81 3.10 -9.07
C ARG A 8 -4.22 3.68 -8.92
N ALA A 9 -5.26 2.88 -9.17
CA ALA A 9 -6.64 3.31 -8.99
C ALA A 9 -6.94 3.72 -7.53
N ASN A 10 -6.47 2.93 -6.57
CA ASN A 10 -6.61 3.25 -5.15
C ASN A 10 -5.81 4.49 -4.74
N ALA A 11 -4.58 4.64 -5.23
CA ALA A 11 -3.75 5.81 -4.97
C ALA A 11 -4.42 7.11 -5.45
N ARG A 12 -5.04 7.09 -6.63
CA ARG A 12 -5.77 8.25 -7.19
C ARG A 12 -6.90 8.72 -6.28
N LYS A 13 -7.65 7.80 -5.65
CA LYS A 13 -8.70 8.13 -4.67
C LYS A 13 -8.18 8.90 -3.45
N LEU A 14 -6.88 8.81 -3.17
CA LEU A 14 -6.22 9.49 -2.05
C LEU A 14 -5.45 10.75 -2.49
N GLY A 15 -5.51 11.13 -3.78
CA GLY A 15 -4.75 12.27 -4.31
C GLY A 15 -3.24 12.04 -4.36
N VAL A 16 -2.80 10.78 -4.45
CA VAL A 16 -1.37 10.41 -4.58
C VAL A 16 -1.15 9.53 -5.81
N THR A 17 0.10 9.42 -6.24
CA THR A 17 0.51 8.46 -7.29
C THR A 17 1.43 7.40 -6.74
N VAL A 18 1.51 6.25 -7.42
CA VAL A 18 2.40 5.15 -7.04
C VAL A 18 3.21 4.64 -8.22
N ARG A 19 4.46 4.27 -7.95
CA ARG A 19 5.41 3.70 -8.92
C ARG A 19 6.17 2.54 -8.28
N PRO A 20 6.71 1.57 -9.05
CA PRO A 20 7.60 0.55 -8.51
C PRO A 20 8.73 1.18 -7.69
N SER A 21 8.96 0.65 -6.48
CA SER A 21 9.98 1.18 -5.58
C SER A 21 11.38 0.72 -5.99
N THR A 22 12.34 1.64 -5.92
CA THR A 22 13.78 1.33 -6.01
C THR A 22 14.38 0.92 -4.66
N VAL A 23 13.64 1.11 -3.56
CA VAL A 23 14.11 0.75 -2.21
C VAL A 23 14.15 -0.76 -2.05
N LYS A 24 15.28 -1.28 -1.57
CA LYS A 24 15.47 -2.72 -1.32
C LYS A 24 14.33 -3.26 -0.45
N GLY A 25 13.67 -4.32 -0.93
CA GLY A 25 12.59 -5.00 -0.22
C GLY A 25 11.21 -4.32 -0.30
N LYS A 26 11.07 -3.12 -0.87
CA LYS A 26 9.76 -2.44 -1.01
C LYS A 26 9.13 -2.65 -2.38
N LYS A 27 7.79 -2.60 -2.46
CA LYS A 27 7.07 -2.79 -3.72
C LYS A 27 6.79 -1.50 -4.46
N LEU A 28 6.20 -0.51 -3.77
CA LEU A 28 5.78 0.75 -4.38
C LEU A 28 6.28 1.95 -3.59
N ASP A 29 6.62 3.01 -4.31
CA ASP A 29 6.81 4.35 -3.76
C ASP A 29 5.54 5.18 -3.98
N VAL A 30 5.15 5.96 -2.97
CA VAL A 30 3.99 6.84 -2.97
C VAL A 30 4.46 8.28 -3.11
N PHE A 31 3.82 9.04 -4.00
CA PHE A 31 4.18 10.43 -4.30
C PHE A 31 2.97 11.35 -4.14
N LYS A 32 3.19 12.51 -3.51
CA LYS A 32 2.24 13.63 -3.48
C LYS A 32 2.85 14.76 -4.32
N GLY A 33 2.34 14.94 -5.54
CA GLY A 33 3.07 15.68 -6.58
C GLY A 33 4.39 14.97 -6.90
N ASP A 34 5.49 15.72 -6.93
CA ASP A 34 6.83 15.18 -7.19
C ASP A 34 7.55 14.68 -5.92
N ARG A 35 6.97 14.92 -4.74
CA ARG A 35 7.57 14.51 -3.47
C ARG A 35 7.21 13.06 -3.15
N LYS A 36 8.23 12.20 -3.02
CA LYS A 36 8.09 10.88 -2.41
C LYS A 36 7.73 11.02 -0.92
N VAL A 37 6.63 10.40 -0.50
CA VAL A 37 6.13 10.47 0.89
C VAL A 37 6.20 9.14 1.62
N ALA A 38 6.23 8.00 0.92
CA ALA A 38 6.35 6.68 1.53
C ALA A 38 6.87 5.62 0.55
N SER A 39 7.36 4.51 1.11
CA SER A 39 7.58 3.25 0.39
C SER A 39 6.78 2.13 1.07
N ILE A 40 5.88 1.48 0.33
CA ILE A 40 4.88 0.53 0.85
C ILE A 40 4.98 -0.85 0.19
N GLY A 41 4.47 -1.86 0.91
CA GLY A 41 4.51 -3.27 0.52
C GLY A 41 5.92 -3.86 0.66
N ALA A 42 6.00 -5.16 0.98
CA ALA A 42 7.26 -5.89 1.10
C ALA A 42 7.37 -6.95 0.00
N LYS A 43 8.46 -6.99 -0.78
CA LYS A 43 8.58 -7.87 -1.97
C LYS A 43 8.37 -9.36 -1.65
N GLY A 44 8.70 -9.80 -0.43
CA GLY A 44 8.52 -11.19 0.04
C GLY A 44 7.14 -11.52 0.61
N TYR A 45 6.20 -10.58 0.63
CA TYR A 45 4.85 -10.81 1.15
C TYR A 45 3.83 -10.54 0.07
N GLU A 46 2.76 -11.32 0.01
CA GLU A 46 1.61 -11.04 -0.86
C GLU A 46 0.69 -10.03 -0.20
N ASP A 47 0.14 -9.11 -1.01
CA ASP A 47 -0.86 -8.15 -0.55
C ASP A 47 -2.25 -8.61 -1.03
N TYR A 48 -3.32 -8.08 -0.42
CA TYR A 48 -4.69 -8.44 -0.78
C TYR A 48 -5.01 -8.22 -2.26
N THR A 49 -4.40 -7.22 -2.91
CA THR A 49 -4.55 -6.99 -4.35
C THR A 49 -4.10 -8.16 -5.23
N THR A 50 -3.41 -9.17 -4.67
CA THR A 50 -2.96 -10.38 -5.36
C THR A 50 -3.89 -11.58 -5.10
N HIS A 51 -4.35 -11.78 -3.87
CA HIS A 51 -4.99 -13.05 -3.46
C HIS A 51 -6.49 -12.93 -3.14
N ASN A 52 -7.03 -11.71 -2.96
CA ASN A 52 -8.44 -11.46 -2.60
C ASN A 52 -8.96 -12.34 -1.43
N ASP A 53 -8.12 -12.52 -0.40
CA ASP A 53 -8.42 -13.35 0.78
C ASP A 53 -8.80 -12.41 1.91
N ASP A 54 -10.08 -12.46 2.29
CA ASP A 54 -10.66 -11.60 3.31
C ASP A 54 -10.14 -11.90 4.71
N GLU A 55 -9.74 -13.13 5.00
CA GLU A 55 -9.17 -13.47 6.30
C GLU A 55 -7.78 -12.86 6.47
N ARG A 56 -6.94 -12.98 5.44
CA ARG A 56 -5.61 -12.32 5.41
C ARG A 56 -5.74 -10.81 5.53
N LYS A 57 -6.71 -10.21 4.84
CA LYS A 57 -7.03 -8.78 4.95
C LYS A 57 -7.46 -8.40 6.35
N ARG A 58 -8.34 -9.19 6.98
CA ARG A 58 -8.76 -8.98 8.39
C ARG A 58 -7.57 -9.04 9.34
N ARG A 59 -6.73 -10.07 9.26
CA ARG A 59 -5.53 -10.23 10.09
C ARG A 59 -4.54 -9.08 9.89
N TYR A 60 -4.33 -8.63 8.64
CA TYR A 60 -3.49 -7.47 8.35
C TYR A 60 -4.03 -6.20 9.03
N LYS A 61 -5.34 -5.93 8.90
CA LYS A 61 -5.99 -4.75 9.48
C LYS A 61 -5.90 -4.75 11.01
N GLN A 62 -6.15 -5.89 11.65
CA GLN A 62 -5.99 -6.03 13.10
C GLN A 62 -4.56 -5.74 13.56
N ARG A 63 -3.55 -6.32 12.89
CA ARG A 63 -2.13 -6.09 13.22
C ARG A 63 -1.72 -4.62 13.07
N HIS A 64 -2.32 -3.90 12.12
CA HIS A 64 -1.97 -2.50 11.83
C HIS A 64 -2.98 -1.49 12.35
N GLU A 65 -3.97 -1.91 13.15
CA GLU A 65 -5.10 -1.07 13.59
C GLU A 65 -4.63 0.25 14.21
N LYS A 66 -3.62 0.15 15.08
CA LYS A 66 -3.01 1.29 15.79
C LYS A 66 -2.48 2.40 14.86
N TYR A 67 -2.05 2.05 13.64
CA TYR A 67 -1.32 2.97 12.76
C TYR A 67 -1.98 3.18 11.39
N ARG A 68 -2.87 2.28 10.94
CA ARG A 68 -3.46 2.31 9.60
C ARG A 68 -4.42 3.48 9.37
N HIS A 69 -4.85 4.16 10.43
CA HIS A 69 -5.72 5.35 10.35
C HIS A 69 -4.93 6.66 10.33
N ASN A 70 -3.62 6.62 10.61
CA ASN A 70 -2.77 7.81 10.68
C ASN A 70 -2.43 8.31 9.28
N LYS A 71 -3.22 9.25 8.75
CA LYS A 71 -3.07 9.80 7.39
C LYS A 71 -1.64 10.26 7.13
N GLY A 72 -1.13 9.98 5.93
CA GLY A 72 0.22 10.37 5.51
C GLY A 72 1.33 9.41 5.95
N THR A 73 1.03 8.38 6.75
CA THR A 73 2.02 7.37 7.14
C THR A 73 2.12 6.22 6.13
N PRO A 74 3.25 5.49 6.08
CA PRO A 74 3.37 4.29 5.26
C PRO A 74 2.29 3.23 5.55
N SER A 75 1.89 3.07 6.82
CA SER A 75 0.84 2.13 7.24
C SER A 75 -0.53 2.51 6.67
N TYR A 76 -0.85 3.81 6.68
CA TYR A 76 -2.08 4.32 6.07
C TYR A 76 -2.11 4.07 4.56
N TYR A 77 -1.03 4.41 3.85
CA TYR A 77 -0.98 4.18 2.41
C TYR A 77 -1.01 2.70 2.06
N ALA A 78 -0.33 1.84 2.84
CA ALA A 78 -0.41 0.40 2.63
C ALA A 78 -1.85 -0.13 2.80
N ASP A 79 -2.56 0.25 3.87
CA ASP A 79 -3.98 -0.14 4.08
C ASP A 79 -4.86 0.29 2.90
N LYS A 80 -4.78 1.55 2.52
CA LYS A 80 -5.67 2.15 1.51
C LYS A 80 -5.31 1.84 0.06
N ILE A 81 -4.10 1.39 -0.22
CA ILE A 81 -3.64 1.12 -1.60
C ILE A 81 -3.55 -0.38 -1.86
N LEU A 82 -3.03 -1.15 -0.90
CA LEU A 82 -2.68 -2.57 -1.07
C LEU A 82 -3.64 -3.53 -0.36
N TRP A 83 -4.42 -3.06 0.62
CA TRP A 83 -5.30 -3.89 1.47
C TRP A 83 -6.79 -3.50 1.39
N THR A 84 -7.23 -3.07 0.20
CA THR A 84 -8.62 -2.70 -0.11
C THR A 84 -9.34 -3.74 -0.96
#